data_AF-A0A6V7X4L3-F1
#
_entry.id   AF-A0A6V7X4L3-F1
#
_cell.length_a   1.000
_cell.length_b   1.000
_cell.length_c   1.000
_cell.angle_alpha   90.00
_cell.angle_beta   90.00
_cell.angle_gamma   90.00
#
_symmetry.space_group_name_H-M   'P 1'
#
loop_
_entity.id
_entity.type
_entity.pdbx_description
1 polymer ?
#
loop_
_entity_poly.entity_id
_entity_poly.type
_entity_poly.pdbx_seq_one_letter_code
_entity_poly.pdbx_strand_id
1 'polypeptide(L)'
;MQPVPERLQCENPQECEEWYNLFRAFDIDNDGYIPAEELKYSVRTTARAFGLDREEADFLIAGIDSNKDNFVDFPEFTVLMARAKHLRLKSVMLYAARSVLPRSQQTEKIRYLLEYNCWPPPVFMVLISLLQVGLYLYNELEYCSRNNRFMPAKCAPVKSPLILNPCKKEEVWRYFSYMFVHVGFVHLLNNLAVQFLLGIPLELVHKFWRIACLYFLGVICGALLFFVFDRDIYLAGASGGVYALLSAHIANIIINWSEMEFNWIRAAIFGIFVSSDIGVSVYQRYFSSMPNKVSYISHIGGFVAGLFLGIVLLRNLRKRNWENYAWWTALTLFSLFVCSSIIATIFQELTKELPYICTVT
;
A
#
# COMPACT_ATOMS: atom_id res chain seq x y z
N MET A 1 -16.28 36.23 -5.19
CA MET A 1 -15.08 35.61 -5.78
C MET A 1 -14.73 36.39 -7.02
N GLN A 2 -13.57 37.03 -7.07
CA GLN A 2 -13.06 37.58 -8.32
C GLN A 2 -12.66 36.42 -9.24
N PRO A 3 -12.92 36.52 -10.55
CA PRO A 3 -12.61 35.46 -11.49
C PRO A 3 -11.10 35.28 -11.63
N VAL A 4 -10.70 34.02 -11.67
CA VAL A 4 -9.35 33.53 -11.89
C VAL A 4 -8.94 33.90 -13.34
N PRO A 5 -7.89 34.74 -13.56
CA PRO A 5 -7.59 35.32 -14.88
C PRO A 5 -7.18 34.28 -15.93
N GLU A 6 -7.69 34.38 -17.17
CA GLU A 6 -7.63 33.38 -18.26
C GLU A 6 -6.26 32.85 -18.72
N ARG A 7 -5.13 33.33 -18.18
CA ARG A 7 -3.76 32.92 -18.57
C ARG A 7 -3.06 32.07 -17.50
N LEU A 8 -3.69 31.00 -17.06
CA LEU A 8 -3.13 30.17 -15.98
C LEU A 8 -2.62 28.84 -16.51
N GLN A 9 -1.32 28.61 -16.35
CA GLN A 9 -0.62 27.36 -16.66
C GLN A 9 -0.85 26.28 -15.59
N CYS A 10 -2.05 26.21 -15.03
CA CYS A 10 -2.40 25.21 -14.02
C CYS A 10 -3.10 24.03 -14.71
N GLU A 11 -2.59 22.80 -14.53
CA GLU A 11 -3.22 21.58 -15.08
C GLU A 11 -4.61 21.29 -14.46
N ASN A 12 -4.88 21.80 -13.25
CA ASN A 12 -6.13 21.61 -12.51
C ASN A 12 -6.66 22.96 -11.96
N PRO A 13 -7.93 23.32 -12.24
CA PRO A 13 -8.54 24.56 -11.74
C PRO A 13 -8.58 24.69 -10.21
N GLN A 14 -8.83 23.60 -9.48
CA GLN A 14 -8.85 23.62 -8.01
C GLN A 14 -7.47 23.88 -7.42
N GLU A 15 -6.45 23.27 -8.00
CA GLU A 15 -5.06 23.47 -7.59
C GLU A 15 -4.62 24.91 -7.84
N CYS A 16 -5.07 25.50 -8.95
CA CYS A 16 -4.83 26.90 -9.24
C CYS A 16 -5.46 27.85 -8.21
N GLU A 17 -6.68 27.53 -7.74
CA GLU A 17 -7.36 28.32 -6.70
C GLU A 17 -6.63 28.22 -5.35
N GLU A 18 -6.16 27.03 -4.97
CA GLU A 18 -5.33 26.85 -3.77
C GLU A 18 -4.02 27.63 -3.85
N TRP A 19 -3.32 27.54 -4.99
CA TRP A 19 -2.07 28.26 -5.22
C TRP A 19 -2.29 29.77 -5.26
N TYR A 20 -3.40 30.23 -5.81
CA TYR A 20 -3.77 31.64 -5.83
C TYR A 20 -4.10 32.18 -4.44
N ASN A 21 -4.79 31.38 -3.62
CA ASN A 21 -5.02 31.73 -2.22
C ASN A 21 -3.71 31.81 -1.43
N LEU A 22 -2.75 30.94 -1.72
CA LEU A 22 -1.42 31.01 -1.11
C LEU A 22 -0.63 32.23 -1.62
N PHE A 23 -0.67 32.51 -2.92
CA PHE A 23 -0.05 33.70 -3.52
C PHE A 23 -0.56 34.98 -2.86
N ARG A 24 -1.88 35.13 -2.69
CA ARG A 24 -2.48 36.28 -1.99
C ARG A 24 -2.13 36.38 -0.52
N ALA A 25 -1.68 35.30 0.12
CA ALA A 25 -1.15 35.38 1.48
C ALA A 25 0.25 36.01 1.53
N PHE A 26 0.98 36.01 0.40
CA PHE A 26 2.28 36.65 0.24
C PHE A 26 2.19 38.05 -0.42
N ASP A 27 1.21 38.27 -1.28
CA ASP A 27 0.86 39.56 -1.90
C ASP A 27 0.03 40.40 -0.91
N ILE A 28 0.72 41.06 0.03
CA ILE A 28 0.11 41.78 1.16
C ILE A 28 -0.69 43.01 0.68
N ASP A 29 -0.17 43.72 -0.32
CA ASP A 29 -0.75 44.93 -0.89
C ASP A 29 -1.72 44.67 -2.05
N ASN A 30 -1.88 43.41 -2.46
CA ASN A 30 -2.79 42.95 -3.52
C ASN A 30 -2.54 43.62 -4.87
N ASP A 31 -1.27 43.88 -5.20
CA ASP A 31 -0.86 44.48 -6.46
C ASP A 31 -0.62 43.45 -7.56
N GLY A 32 -0.65 42.16 -7.21
CA GLY A 32 -0.43 41.03 -8.11
C GLY A 32 1.03 40.62 -8.26
N TYR A 33 1.94 41.16 -7.43
CA TYR A 33 3.37 40.91 -7.48
C TYR A 33 3.92 40.63 -6.07
N ILE A 34 4.87 39.70 -5.97
CA ILE A 34 5.58 39.43 -4.71
C ILE A 34 7.04 39.82 -4.89
N PRO A 35 7.63 40.66 -4.02
CA PRO A 35 9.06 40.97 -4.09
C PRO A 35 9.92 39.69 -4.04
N ALA A 36 10.75 39.46 -5.06
CA ALA A 36 11.44 38.19 -5.26
C ALA A 36 12.38 37.84 -4.09
N GLU A 37 13.05 38.83 -3.49
CA GLU A 37 13.95 38.62 -2.34
C GLU A 37 13.19 38.23 -1.06
N GLU A 38 12.00 38.78 -0.83
CA GLU A 38 11.16 38.42 0.32
C GLU A 38 10.66 36.99 0.20
N LEU A 39 10.21 36.60 -1.01
CA LEU A 39 9.79 35.23 -1.28
C LEU A 39 10.96 34.25 -1.11
N LYS A 40 12.16 34.56 -1.65
CA LYS A 40 13.38 33.75 -1.46
C LYS A 40 13.73 33.57 0.01
N TYR A 41 13.65 34.64 0.80
CA TYR A 41 13.91 34.58 2.24
C TYR A 41 12.89 33.71 2.96
N SER A 42 11.60 33.89 2.67
CA SER A 42 10.52 33.13 3.29
C SER A 42 10.62 31.64 2.97
N VAL A 43 10.90 31.29 1.70
CA VAL A 43 11.10 29.90 1.28
C VAL A 43 12.31 29.29 1.98
N ARG A 44 13.45 29.98 2.08
CA ARG A 44 14.64 29.45 2.80
C ARG A 44 14.38 29.22 4.29
N THR A 45 13.65 30.13 4.93
CA THR A 45 13.34 30.04 6.36
C THR A 45 12.35 28.90 6.64
N THR A 46 11.37 28.72 5.76
CA THR A 46 10.29 27.73 5.95
C THR A 46 10.63 26.35 5.35
N ALA A 47 11.62 26.26 4.45
CA ALA A 47 12.03 25.03 3.76
C ALA A 47 12.28 23.87 4.72
N ARG A 48 12.91 24.13 5.88
CA ARG A 48 13.15 23.10 6.90
C ARG A 48 11.87 22.54 7.52
N ALA A 49 10.84 23.36 7.71
CA ALA A 49 9.54 22.89 8.20
C ALA A 49 8.87 21.95 7.19
N PHE A 50 9.19 22.11 5.90
CA PHE A 50 8.77 21.21 4.82
C PHE A 50 9.73 20.04 4.58
N GLY A 51 10.79 19.89 5.39
CA GLY A 51 11.75 18.80 5.29
C GLY A 51 12.73 18.91 4.13
N LEU A 52 12.87 20.10 3.54
CA LEU A 52 13.83 20.39 2.48
C LEU A 52 15.16 20.82 3.09
N ASP A 53 16.26 20.37 2.49
CA ASP A 53 17.59 20.88 2.83
C ASP A 53 17.86 22.25 2.18
N ARG A 54 19.02 22.84 2.50
CA ARG A 54 19.36 24.19 2.01
C ARG A 54 19.61 24.21 0.50
N GLU A 55 20.18 23.16 -0.06
CA GLU A 55 20.46 23.05 -1.50
C GLU A 55 19.16 22.86 -2.28
N GLU A 56 18.24 22.05 -1.77
CA GLU A 56 16.88 21.87 -2.32
C GLU A 56 16.07 23.17 -2.29
N ALA A 57 16.16 23.94 -1.19
CA ALA A 57 15.51 25.24 -1.09
C ALA A 57 16.08 26.26 -2.08
N ASP A 58 17.40 26.29 -2.25
CA ASP A 58 18.08 27.15 -3.23
C ASP A 58 17.74 26.75 -4.67
N PHE A 59 17.58 25.46 -4.95
CA PHE A 59 17.12 24.96 -6.25
C PHE A 59 15.68 25.36 -6.56
N LEU A 60 14.78 25.37 -5.57
CA LEU A 60 13.37 25.79 -5.77
C LEU A 60 13.26 27.23 -6.24
N ILE A 61 14.01 28.12 -5.59
CA ILE A 61 13.96 29.56 -5.83
C ILE A 61 14.90 30.00 -6.97
N ALA A 62 15.71 29.08 -7.51
CA ALA A 62 16.62 29.37 -8.61
C ALA A 62 15.84 29.71 -9.89
N GLY A 63 16.06 30.92 -10.41
CA GLY A 63 15.39 31.40 -11.62
C GLY A 63 13.87 31.45 -11.48
N ILE A 64 13.37 31.78 -10.29
CA ILE A 64 11.93 32.02 -10.07
C ILE A 64 11.48 33.28 -10.82
N ASP A 65 12.24 34.36 -10.65
CA ASP A 65 12.13 35.61 -11.40
C ASP A 65 12.80 35.38 -12.77
N SER A 66 11.98 34.94 -13.72
CA SER A 66 12.40 34.53 -15.07
C SER A 66 12.54 35.74 -15.98
N ASN A 67 11.68 36.74 -15.79
CA ASN A 67 11.67 37.98 -16.56
C ASN A 67 12.66 39.04 -16.03
N LYS A 68 13.24 38.82 -14.83
CA LYS A 68 14.22 39.67 -14.13
C LYS A 68 13.68 41.03 -13.71
N ASP A 69 12.40 41.11 -13.36
CA ASP A 69 11.77 42.36 -12.90
C ASP A 69 11.90 42.61 -11.38
N ASN A 70 12.53 41.67 -10.65
CA ASN A 70 12.66 41.63 -9.17
C ASN A 70 11.35 41.34 -8.43
N PHE A 71 10.28 41.06 -9.14
CA PHE A 71 9.01 40.63 -8.61
C PHE A 71 8.74 39.20 -9.06
N VAL A 72 7.72 38.59 -8.47
CA VAL A 72 7.23 37.26 -8.83
C VAL A 72 5.75 37.40 -9.07
N ASP A 73 5.35 37.23 -10.32
CA ASP A 73 3.95 37.22 -10.71
C ASP A 73 3.32 35.85 -10.42
N PHE A 74 2.00 35.75 -10.57
CA PHE A 74 1.31 34.50 -10.31
C PHE A 74 1.80 33.34 -11.21
N PRO A 75 1.99 33.51 -12.54
CA PRO A 75 2.62 32.49 -13.39
C PRO A 75 3.97 31.98 -12.86
N GLU A 76 4.90 32.86 -12.50
CA GLU A 76 6.20 32.47 -11.94
C GLU A 76 6.06 31.76 -10.59
N PHE A 77 5.11 32.19 -9.76
CA PHE A 77 4.74 31.51 -8.52
C PHE A 77 4.20 30.10 -8.77
N THR A 78 3.41 29.87 -9.84
CA THR A 78 2.93 28.53 -10.17
C THR A 78 4.07 27.57 -10.56
N VAL A 79 5.11 28.07 -11.23
CA VAL A 79 6.31 27.29 -11.55
C VAL A 79 7.06 26.91 -10.27
N LEU A 80 7.18 27.82 -9.30
CA LEU A 80 7.73 27.52 -7.98
C LEU A 80 6.91 26.42 -7.28
N MET A 81 5.58 26.54 -7.26
CA MET A 81 4.70 25.55 -6.62
C MET A 81 4.77 24.18 -7.28
N ALA A 82 4.82 24.12 -8.62
CA ALA A 82 5.01 22.87 -9.36
C ALA A 82 6.35 22.20 -9.01
N ARG A 83 7.45 22.97 -8.95
CA ARG A 83 8.76 22.46 -8.52
C ARG A 83 8.74 21.99 -7.07
N ALA A 84 8.09 22.73 -6.17
CA ALA A 84 7.95 22.38 -4.77
C ALA A 84 7.13 21.09 -4.57
N LYS A 85 6.03 20.92 -5.31
CA LYS A 85 5.23 19.69 -5.34
C LYS A 85 6.05 18.49 -5.83
N HIS A 86 6.83 18.67 -6.89
CA HIS A 86 7.71 17.63 -7.42
C HIS A 86 8.82 17.25 -6.43
N LEU A 87 9.48 18.23 -5.80
CA LEU A 87 10.48 17.94 -4.76
C LEU A 87 9.85 17.26 -3.55
N ARG A 88 8.69 17.71 -3.06
CA ARG A 88 7.99 17.06 -1.95
C ARG A 88 7.64 15.62 -2.27
N LEU A 89 7.12 15.35 -3.47
CA LEU A 89 6.85 13.98 -3.91
C LEU A 89 8.14 13.16 -3.94
N LYS A 90 9.24 13.71 -4.45
CA LYS A 90 10.57 13.09 -4.43
C LYS A 90 11.01 12.78 -3.00
N SER A 91 10.94 13.74 -2.08
CA SER A 91 11.34 13.56 -0.67
C SER A 91 10.49 12.51 0.04
N VAL A 92 9.18 12.47 -0.21
CA VAL A 92 8.29 11.42 0.32
C VAL A 92 8.66 10.06 -0.26
N MET A 93 8.89 9.95 -1.58
CA MET A 93 9.35 8.72 -2.22
C MET A 93 10.71 8.25 -1.69
N LEU A 94 11.63 9.17 -1.41
CA LEU A 94 12.93 8.88 -0.82
C LEU A 94 12.79 8.38 0.62
N TYR A 95 11.96 9.04 1.43
CA TYR A 95 11.68 8.60 2.79
C TYR A 95 11.04 7.20 2.81
N ALA A 96 10.05 6.98 1.94
CA ALA A 96 9.42 5.69 1.73
C ALA A 96 10.45 4.63 1.30
N ALA A 97 11.31 4.92 0.32
CA ALA A 97 12.35 3.98 -0.11
C ALA A 97 13.35 3.67 1.03
N ARG A 98 13.76 4.67 1.82
CA ARG A 98 14.64 4.46 2.99
C ARG A 98 14.01 3.57 4.05
N SER A 99 12.69 3.55 4.16
CA SER A 99 12.00 2.68 5.12
C SER A 99 12.18 1.19 4.78
N VAL A 100 12.48 0.82 3.54
CA VAL A 100 12.69 -0.59 3.16
C VAL A 100 14.14 -0.92 2.80
N LEU A 101 15.02 0.09 2.71
CA LEU A 101 16.40 -0.09 2.26
C LEU A 101 17.43 -0.14 3.40
N PRO A 102 18.34 -1.14 3.38
CA PRO A 102 19.53 -1.17 4.24
C PRO A 102 20.43 0.04 3.99
N ARG A 103 21.08 0.58 5.03
CA ARG A 103 21.98 1.75 4.93
C ARG A 103 23.03 1.64 3.83
N SER A 104 23.63 0.46 3.62
CA SER A 104 24.67 0.28 2.58
C SER A 104 24.14 0.43 1.15
N GLN A 105 22.84 0.20 0.96
CA GLN A 105 22.16 0.18 -0.34
C GLN A 105 21.45 1.49 -0.66
N GLN A 106 21.32 2.38 0.32
CA GLN A 106 20.53 3.61 0.18
C GLN A 106 21.08 4.51 -0.91
N THR A 107 22.37 4.87 -0.91
CA THR A 107 22.94 5.85 -1.86
C THR A 107 22.76 5.44 -3.32
N GLU A 108 23.01 4.17 -3.66
CA GLU A 108 22.94 3.66 -5.04
C GLU A 108 21.50 3.57 -5.55
N LYS A 109 20.59 2.97 -4.77
CA LYS A 109 19.17 2.88 -5.17
C LYS A 109 18.46 4.23 -5.15
N ILE A 110 18.81 5.11 -4.21
CA ILE A 110 18.27 6.46 -4.16
C ILE A 110 18.74 7.23 -5.40
N ARG A 111 20.03 7.17 -5.78
CA ARG A 111 20.51 7.83 -7.00
C ARG A 111 19.74 7.37 -8.24
N TYR A 112 19.53 6.05 -8.38
CA TYR A 112 18.68 5.50 -9.43
C TYR A 112 17.24 6.08 -9.41
N LEU A 113 16.63 6.20 -8.22
CA LEU A 113 15.29 6.80 -8.06
C LEU A 113 15.27 8.31 -8.35
N LEU A 114 16.37 9.03 -8.07
CA LEU A 114 16.51 10.46 -8.33
C LEU A 114 16.72 10.78 -9.81
N GLU A 115 17.32 9.86 -10.57
CA GLU A 115 17.55 9.92 -12.03
C GLU A 115 16.33 9.43 -12.84
N TYR A 116 15.37 8.74 -12.18
CA TYR A 116 14.22 8.16 -12.85
C TYR A 116 13.12 9.22 -13.10
N ASN A 117 13.10 9.75 -14.32
CA ASN A 117 12.02 10.61 -14.81
C ASN A 117 10.71 9.83 -14.87
N CYS A 118 9.85 10.06 -13.87
CA CYS A 118 8.41 9.87 -13.85
C CYS A 118 7.80 8.83 -14.82
N TRP A 119 8.12 7.53 -14.70
CA TRP A 119 7.12 6.46 -14.77
C TRP A 119 7.67 5.04 -14.53
N PRO A 120 6.94 4.16 -13.79
CA PRO A 120 5.71 4.47 -13.09
C PRO A 120 5.99 4.81 -11.62
N PRO A 121 5.27 5.79 -11.03
CA PRO A 121 5.10 5.88 -9.57
C PRO A 121 4.57 4.54 -9.00
N PRO A 122 4.43 4.39 -7.67
CA PRO A 122 3.84 3.19 -7.10
C PRO A 122 2.34 3.17 -7.44
N VAL A 123 2.02 2.65 -8.63
CA VAL A 123 0.70 2.64 -9.24
C VAL A 123 -0.08 1.42 -8.79
N PHE A 124 0.58 0.26 -8.66
CA PHE A 124 -0.12 -0.99 -8.37
C PHE A 124 -0.82 -0.96 -7.01
N MET A 125 -0.11 -0.55 -5.95
CA MET A 125 -0.70 -0.48 -4.61
C MET A 125 -1.84 0.53 -4.53
N VAL A 126 -1.66 1.71 -5.14
CA VAL A 126 -2.71 2.73 -5.14
C VAL A 126 -3.95 2.24 -5.92
N LEU A 127 -3.77 1.65 -7.10
CA LEU A 127 -4.88 1.15 -7.91
C LEU A 127 -5.63 0.01 -7.22
N ILE A 128 -4.91 -0.96 -6.63
CA ILE A 128 -5.58 -2.09 -5.96
C ILE A 128 -6.35 -1.63 -4.72
N SER A 129 -5.80 -0.69 -3.95
CA SER A 129 -6.47 -0.07 -2.81
C SER A 129 -7.72 0.72 -3.23
N LEU A 130 -7.64 1.52 -4.30
CA LEU A 130 -8.80 2.26 -4.82
C LEU A 130 -9.90 1.32 -5.30
N LEU A 131 -9.54 0.23 -5.98
CA LEU A 131 -10.49 -0.80 -6.40
C LEU A 131 -11.17 -1.47 -5.20
N GLN A 132 -10.41 -1.78 -4.13
CA GLN A 132 -10.96 -2.36 -2.89
C GLN A 132 -11.90 -1.39 -2.18
N VAL A 133 -11.56 -0.10 -2.10
CA VAL A 133 -12.43 0.94 -1.53
C VAL A 133 -13.70 1.09 -2.36
N GLY A 134 -13.59 1.18 -3.68
CA GLY A 134 -14.74 1.31 -4.58
C GLY A 134 -15.72 0.14 -4.46
N LEU A 135 -15.19 -1.10 -4.44
CA LEU A 135 -16.02 -2.31 -4.29
C LEU A 135 -16.59 -2.43 -2.87
N TYR A 136 -15.87 -2.01 -1.84
CA TYR A 136 -16.40 -1.94 -0.48
C TYR A 136 -17.59 -0.96 -0.40
N LEU A 137 -17.42 0.27 -0.91
CA LEU A 137 -18.49 1.26 -0.94
C LEU A 137 -19.69 0.79 -1.75
N TYR A 138 -19.47 0.14 -2.90
CA TYR A 138 -20.53 -0.46 -3.69
C TYR A 138 -21.31 -1.52 -2.90
N ASN A 139 -20.60 -2.44 -2.22
CA ASN A 139 -21.24 -3.48 -1.41
C ASN A 139 -22.03 -2.89 -0.23
N GLU A 140 -21.50 -1.87 0.44
CA GLU A 140 -22.21 -1.16 1.50
C GLU A 140 -23.48 -0.47 0.97
N LEU A 141 -23.41 0.20 -0.18
CA LEU A 141 -24.57 0.86 -0.79
C LEU A 141 -25.64 -0.13 -1.26
N GLU A 142 -25.27 -1.19 -1.98
CA GLU A 142 -26.23 -2.15 -2.53
C GLU A 142 -26.88 -3.01 -1.42
N TYR A 143 -26.09 -3.48 -0.45
CA TYR A 143 -26.56 -4.46 0.54
C TYR A 143 -27.01 -3.86 1.87
N CYS A 144 -26.50 -2.70 2.31
CA CYS A 144 -26.98 -2.04 3.54
C CYS A 144 -28.11 -1.05 3.30
N SER A 145 -28.08 -0.28 2.21
CA SER A 145 -29.04 0.82 1.97
C SER A 145 -30.46 0.29 1.75
N ARG A 146 -30.60 -0.93 1.21
CA ARG A 146 -31.89 -1.54 0.89
C ARG A 146 -32.74 -1.95 2.11
N ASN A 147 -32.19 -1.90 3.33
CA ASN A 147 -32.87 -2.32 4.57
C ASN A 147 -33.11 -1.19 5.60
N ASN A 148 -32.94 0.08 5.23
CA ASN A 148 -33.28 1.26 6.04
C ASN A 148 -32.67 1.31 7.46
N ARG A 149 -31.60 0.56 7.71
CA ARG A 149 -30.78 0.65 8.94
C ARG A 149 -29.32 0.52 8.54
N PHE A 150 -28.60 1.65 8.58
CA PHE A 150 -27.15 1.69 8.43
C PHE A 150 -26.53 0.95 9.62
N MET A 151 -26.31 -0.36 9.49
CA MET A 151 -25.65 -1.19 10.49
C MET A 151 -24.35 -1.75 9.89
N PRO A 152 -23.25 -0.97 9.89
CA PRO A 152 -21.97 -1.32 9.24
C PRO A 152 -21.28 -2.60 9.75
N ALA A 153 -21.86 -3.28 10.75
CA ALA A 153 -21.36 -4.55 11.28
C ALA A 153 -22.23 -5.78 10.90
N LYS A 154 -23.45 -5.60 10.38
CA LYS A 154 -24.38 -6.70 10.07
C LYS A 154 -24.58 -6.95 8.57
N CYS A 155 -24.12 -6.05 7.71
CA CYS A 155 -24.13 -6.26 6.27
C CYS A 155 -22.97 -7.16 5.86
N ALA A 156 -23.19 -8.45 5.99
CA ALA A 156 -22.25 -9.45 5.55
C ALA A 156 -22.28 -9.54 4.02
N PRO A 157 -21.16 -9.36 3.28
CA PRO A 157 -21.14 -9.55 1.84
C PRO A 157 -21.17 -11.05 1.44
N VAL A 158 -21.89 -11.89 2.21
CA VAL A 158 -22.03 -13.34 1.99
C VAL A 158 -22.67 -13.63 0.63
N LYS A 159 -23.52 -12.71 0.15
CA LYS A 159 -24.14 -12.79 -1.17
C LYS A 159 -23.25 -12.29 -2.31
N SER A 160 -22.08 -11.72 -2.02
CA SER A 160 -21.19 -11.18 -3.05
C SER A 160 -20.72 -12.30 -3.99
N PRO A 161 -20.77 -12.11 -5.32
CA PRO A 161 -20.22 -13.08 -6.26
C PRO A 161 -18.69 -13.21 -6.17
N LEU A 162 -18.02 -12.26 -5.52
CA LEU A 162 -16.56 -12.22 -5.40
C LEU A 162 -16.02 -12.90 -4.14
N ILE A 163 -16.88 -13.13 -3.13
CA ILE A 163 -16.47 -13.77 -1.86
C ILE A 163 -16.05 -15.22 -2.09
N LEU A 164 -15.09 -15.74 -1.33
CA LEU A 164 -14.75 -17.15 -1.45
C LEU A 164 -15.75 -18.00 -0.65
N ASN A 165 -16.56 -18.75 -1.39
CA ASN A 165 -17.55 -19.67 -0.84
C ASN A 165 -16.99 -21.10 -0.87
N PRO A 166 -16.80 -21.75 0.30
CA PRO A 166 -16.29 -23.12 0.39
C PRO A 166 -17.12 -24.17 -0.34
N CYS A 167 -18.40 -23.89 -0.58
CA CYS A 167 -19.34 -24.78 -1.27
C CYS A 167 -19.28 -24.66 -2.79
N LYS A 168 -18.54 -23.69 -3.32
CA LYS A 168 -18.40 -23.39 -4.76
C LYS A 168 -16.94 -23.43 -5.19
N LYS A 169 -16.24 -24.54 -4.89
CA LYS A 169 -14.80 -24.69 -5.15
C LYS A 169 -14.45 -24.64 -6.64
N GLU A 170 -15.36 -25.13 -7.49
CA GLU A 170 -15.23 -25.09 -8.96
C GLU A 170 -15.15 -23.67 -9.53
N GLU A 171 -15.64 -22.68 -8.77
CA GLU A 171 -15.58 -21.27 -9.16
C GLU A 171 -14.18 -20.70 -8.87
N VAL A 172 -13.17 -21.15 -9.63
CA VAL A 172 -11.73 -20.91 -9.39
C VAL A 172 -11.35 -19.43 -9.26
N TRP A 173 -12.10 -18.52 -9.89
CA TRP A 173 -11.86 -17.07 -9.75
C TRP A 173 -12.01 -16.60 -8.31
N ARG A 174 -12.80 -17.28 -7.49
CA ARG A 174 -13.01 -16.95 -6.08
C ARG A 174 -11.75 -17.08 -5.22
N TYR A 175 -10.80 -17.92 -5.62
CA TYR A 175 -9.49 -18.04 -4.95
C TYR A 175 -8.66 -16.76 -5.08
N PHE A 176 -9.04 -15.87 -6.00
CA PHE A 176 -8.41 -14.58 -6.24
C PHE A 176 -9.33 -13.42 -5.87
N SER A 177 -10.59 -13.44 -6.31
CA SER A 177 -11.51 -12.30 -6.21
C SER A 177 -11.92 -11.94 -4.77
N TYR A 178 -11.76 -12.86 -3.82
CA TYR A 178 -12.13 -12.62 -2.42
C TYR A 178 -11.36 -11.46 -1.79
N MET A 179 -10.18 -11.12 -2.34
CA MET A 179 -9.38 -9.98 -1.90
C MET A 179 -10.08 -8.62 -2.07
N PHE A 180 -11.13 -8.56 -2.89
CA PHE A 180 -11.90 -7.35 -3.13
C PHE A 180 -13.08 -7.18 -2.18
N VAL A 181 -13.44 -8.21 -1.43
CA VAL A 181 -14.56 -8.20 -0.51
C VAL A 181 -14.02 -7.94 0.89
N HIS A 182 -14.57 -6.98 1.63
CA HIS A 182 -14.14 -6.68 2.99
C HIS A 182 -15.30 -6.72 3.96
N VAL A 183 -15.04 -7.24 5.15
CA VAL A 183 -16.00 -7.35 6.24
C VAL A 183 -15.79 -6.17 7.19
N GLY A 184 -16.50 -5.07 6.93
CA GLY A 184 -16.51 -3.88 7.77
C GLY A 184 -15.32 -2.94 7.58
N PHE A 185 -15.52 -1.72 8.07
CA PHE A 185 -14.62 -0.58 7.83
C PHE A 185 -13.24 -0.77 8.44
N VAL A 186 -13.16 -1.26 9.69
CA VAL A 186 -11.88 -1.45 10.40
C VAL A 186 -11.00 -2.49 9.68
N HIS A 187 -11.60 -3.57 9.16
CA HIS A 187 -10.87 -4.59 8.42
C HIS A 187 -10.31 -4.01 7.11
N LEU A 188 -11.11 -3.24 6.35
CA LEU A 188 -10.61 -2.53 5.17
C LEU A 188 -9.48 -1.55 5.53
N LEU A 189 -9.68 -0.73 6.57
CA LEU A 189 -8.71 0.27 6.99
C LEU A 189 -7.35 -0.35 7.34
N ASN A 190 -7.33 -1.46 8.08
CA ASN A 190 -6.09 -2.16 8.42
C ASN A 190 -5.38 -2.68 7.17
N ASN A 191 -6.12 -3.24 6.19
CA ASN A 191 -5.53 -3.69 4.93
C ASN A 191 -4.90 -2.52 4.15
N LEU A 192 -5.63 -1.41 4.01
CA LEU A 192 -5.15 -0.19 3.34
C LEU A 192 -3.92 0.39 4.04
N ALA A 193 -3.93 0.42 5.38
CA ALA A 193 -2.81 0.92 6.16
C ALA A 193 -1.52 0.16 5.84
N VAL A 194 -1.56 -1.18 5.80
CA VAL A 194 -0.36 -1.98 5.48
C VAL A 194 0.03 -1.87 4.01
N GLN A 195 -0.93 -1.83 3.08
CA GLN A 195 -0.66 -1.61 1.66
C GLN A 195 0.06 -0.28 1.40
N PHE A 196 -0.34 0.79 2.09
CA PHE A 196 0.32 2.09 1.94
C PHE A 196 1.63 2.19 2.72
N LEU A 197 1.67 1.72 3.97
CA LEU A 197 2.87 1.81 4.80
C LEU A 197 3.99 0.89 4.34
N LEU A 198 3.68 -0.29 3.78
CA LEU A 198 4.68 -1.28 3.36
C LEU A 198 4.67 -1.51 1.85
N GLY A 199 3.48 -1.65 1.25
CA GLY A 199 3.35 -1.96 -0.17
C GLY A 199 3.93 -0.88 -1.06
N ILE A 200 3.61 0.40 -0.83
CA ILE A 200 4.14 1.52 -1.61
C ILE A 200 5.69 1.58 -1.55
N PRO A 201 6.33 1.60 -0.37
CA PRO A 201 7.79 1.51 -0.27
C PRO A 201 8.40 0.31 -1.00
N LEU A 202 7.81 -0.87 -0.85
CA LEU A 202 8.28 -2.08 -1.53
C LEU A 202 8.15 -1.96 -3.05
N GLU A 203 7.06 -1.38 -3.54
CA GLU A 203 6.82 -1.16 -4.97
C GLU A 203 7.83 -0.17 -5.56
N LEU A 204 8.11 0.93 -4.86
CA LEU A 204 9.12 1.92 -5.24
C LEU A 204 10.49 1.28 -5.45
N VAL A 205 10.87 0.36 -4.57
CA VAL A 205 12.22 -0.23 -4.55
C VAL A 205 12.34 -1.46 -5.45
N HIS A 206 11.28 -2.27 -5.54
CA HIS A 206 11.30 -3.56 -6.22
C HIS A 206 10.52 -3.59 -7.54
N LYS A 207 9.90 -2.47 -7.94
CA LYS A 207 9.03 -2.33 -9.12
C LYS A 207 7.68 -3.01 -8.95
N PHE A 208 6.66 -2.41 -9.56
CA PHE A 208 5.26 -2.82 -9.45
C PHE A 208 5.02 -4.31 -9.73
N TRP A 209 5.60 -4.87 -10.81
CA TRP A 209 5.30 -6.25 -11.22
C TRP A 209 5.80 -7.30 -10.22
N ARG A 210 6.92 -7.07 -9.53
CA ARG A 210 7.43 -8.01 -8.51
C ARG A 210 6.52 -8.02 -7.29
N ILE A 211 6.09 -6.83 -6.89
CA ILE A 211 5.18 -6.66 -5.75
C ILE A 211 3.77 -7.15 -6.09
N ALA A 212 3.30 -6.96 -7.33
CA ALA A 212 2.04 -7.53 -7.80
C ALA A 212 2.06 -9.07 -7.78
N CYS A 213 3.13 -9.70 -8.28
CA CYS A 213 3.30 -11.15 -8.18
C CYS A 213 3.31 -11.63 -6.73
N LEU A 214 4.08 -10.98 -5.85
CA LEU A 214 4.15 -11.30 -4.43
C LEU A 214 2.77 -11.20 -3.76
N TYR A 215 2.05 -10.10 -4.00
CA TYR A 215 0.74 -9.83 -3.42
C TYR A 215 -0.31 -10.83 -3.88
N PHE A 216 -0.43 -11.05 -5.20
CA PHE A 216 -1.41 -11.96 -5.77
C PHE A 216 -1.16 -13.42 -5.41
N LEU A 217 0.10 -13.87 -5.41
CA LEU A 217 0.42 -15.22 -4.95
C LEU A 217 0.16 -15.37 -3.44
N GLY A 218 0.39 -14.32 -2.65
CA GLY A 218 0.00 -14.27 -1.24
C GLY A 218 -1.50 -14.46 -1.02
N VAL A 219 -2.33 -13.80 -1.82
CA VAL A 219 -3.80 -13.99 -1.83
C VAL A 219 -4.16 -15.43 -2.17
N ILE A 220 -3.62 -15.98 -3.26
CA ILE A 220 -3.92 -17.35 -3.69
C ILE A 220 -3.48 -18.38 -2.62
N CYS A 221 -2.27 -18.23 -2.06
CA CYS A 221 -1.77 -19.09 -1.00
C CYS A 221 -2.59 -18.97 0.29
N GLY A 222 -3.09 -17.77 0.62
CA GLY A 222 -4.03 -17.54 1.70
C GLY A 222 -5.32 -18.34 1.50
N ALA A 223 -5.90 -18.30 0.30
CA ALA A 223 -7.08 -19.09 -0.06
C ALA A 223 -6.82 -20.61 -0.02
N LEU A 224 -5.68 -21.07 -0.54
CA LEU A 224 -5.31 -22.50 -0.52
C LEU A 224 -5.20 -23.03 0.92
N LEU A 225 -4.51 -22.30 1.80
CA LEU A 225 -4.36 -22.73 3.19
C LEU A 225 -5.68 -22.64 3.98
N PHE A 226 -6.46 -21.59 3.71
CA PHE A 226 -7.84 -21.46 4.20
C PHE A 226 -8.67 -22.69 3.83
N PHE A 227 -8.57 -23.17 2.58
CA PHE A 227 -9.20 -24.42 2.22
C PHE A 227 -8.64 -25.55 3.08
N VAL A 228 -7.35 -25.77 3.20
CA VAL A 228 -6.87 -26.92 4.00
C VAL A 228 -7.41 -26.95 5.44
N PHE A 229 -7.55 -25.79 6.13
CA PHE A 229 -7.77 -25.76 7.58
C PHE A 229 -8.98 -24.97 8.12
N ASP A 230 -9.71 -24.17 7.34
CA ASP A 230 -10.74 -23.24 7.86
C ASP A 230 -12.00 -23.13 6.99
N ARG A 231 -12.38 -24.19 6.26
CA ARG A 231 -13.49 -24.21 5.26
C ARG A 231 -14.90 -23.95 5.81
N ASP A 232 -15.08 -23.80 7.11
CA ASP A 232 -16.42 -23.67 7.71
C ASP A 232 -16.93 -22.23 7.78
N ILE A 233 -16.29 -21.30 7.07
CA ILE A 233 -16.69 -19.89 6.96
C ILE A 233 -16.53 -19.37 5.53
N TYR A 234 -17.12 -18.22 5.23
CA TYR A 234 -16.80 -17.50 3.99
C TYR A 234 -15.49 -16.72 4.16
N LEU A 235 -14.63 -16.74 3.15
CA LEU A 235 -13.38 -15.97 3.17
C LEU A 235 -13.54 -14.67 2.36
N ALA A 236 -13.16 -13.57 2.99
CA ALA A 236 -13.16 -12.22 2.44
C ALA A 236 -11.97 -11.44 3.01
N GLY A 237 -11.36 -10.60 2.18
CA GLY A 237 -10.35 -9.63 2.60
C GLY A 237 -9.06 -9.79 1.83
N ALA A 238 -8.37 -8.68 1.62
CA ALA A 238 -7.11 -8.64 0.89
C ALA A 238 -5.90 -9.10 1.72
N SER A 239 -6.16 -9.63 2.91
CA SER A 239 -5.19 -9.84 3.98
C SER A 239 -4.15 -10.91 3.65
N GLY A 240 -4.47 -11.92 2.85
CA GLY A 240 -3.47 -12.87 2.34
C GLY A 240 -2.33 -12.19 1.59
N GLY A 241 -2.65 -11.21 0.73
CA GLY A 241 -1.64 -10.40 0.05
C GLY A 241 -0.91 -9.43 1.00
N VAL A 242 -1.64 -8.84 1.96
CA VAL A 242 -1.06 -7.94 2.97
C VAL A 242 -0.03 -8.64 3.85
N TYR A 243 -0.34 -9.84 4.34
CA TYR A 243 0.59 -10.65 5.12
C TYR A 243 1.78 -11.15 4.29
N ALA A 244 1.62 -11.30 2.97
CA ALA A 244 2.75 -11.56 2.07
C ALA A 244 3.70 -10.35 1.96
N LEU A 245 3.17 -9.12 1.86
CA LEU A 245 4.00 -7.89 1.89
C LEU A 245 4.73 -7.74 3.23
N LEU A 246 3.99 -7.96 4.32
CA LEU A 246 4.50 -7.85 5.68
C LEU A 246 5.66 -8.84 5.93
N SER A 247 5.46 -10.11 5.62
CA SER A 247 6.50 -11.15 5.80
C SER A 247 7.71 -10.92 4.90
N ALA A 248 7.51 -10.50 3.65
CA ALA A 248 8.62 -10.15 2.76
C ALA A 248 9.44 -8.96 3.31
N HIS A 249 8.78 -7.96 3.90
CA HIS A 249 9.45 -6.84 4.57
C HIS A 249 10.17 -7.28 5.86
N ILE A 250 9.55 -8.12 6.69
CA ILE A 250 10.18 -8.68 7.90
C ILE A 250 11.42 -9.49 7.54
N ALA A 251 11.35 -10.34 6.51
CA ALA A 251 12.51 -11.10 6.03
C ALA A 251 13.66 -10.17 5.64
N ASN A 252 13.36 -9.08 4.94
CA ASN A 252 14.34 -8.07 4.59
C ASN A 252 14.93 -7.35 5.82
N ILE A 253 14.13 -7.04 6.85
CA ILE A 253 14.61 -6.48 8.12
C ILE A 253 15.54 -7.47 8.83
N ILE A 254 15.16 -8.74 8.92
CA ILE A 254 15.93 -9.77 9.64
C ILE A 254 17.28 -10.00 8.97
N ILE A 255 17.30 -10.15 7.64
CA ILE A 255 18.53 -10.36 6.87
C ILE A 255 19.49 -9.16 7.00
N ASN A 256 18.93 -7.94 7.06
CA ASN A 256 19.71 -6.70 7.09
C ASN A 256 19.69 -6.01 8.47
N TRP A 257 19.48 -6.75 9.56
CA TRP A 257 19.15 -6.21 10.89
C TRP A 257 20.10 -5.12 11.38
N SER A 258 21.41 -5.29 11.18
CA SER A 258 22.44 -4.35 11.61
C SER A 258 22.49 -3.07 10.76
N GLU A 259 21.95 -3.11 9.55
CA GLU A 259 21.93 -1.99 8.61
C GLU A 259 20.62 -1.20 8.62
N MET A 260 19.59 -1.69 9.33
CA MET A 260 18.28 -1.04 9.42
C MET A 260 18.26 0.01 10.53
N GLU A 261 17.77 1.21 10.23
CA GLU A 261 17.58 2.26 11.23
C GLU A 261 16.46 1.93 12.20
N PHE A 262 16.71 2.13 13.49
CA PHE A 262 15.76 1.90 14.58
C PHE A 262 15.15 0.48 14.56
N ASN A 263 15.97 -0.52 14.24
CA ASN A 263 15.57 -1.93 14.09
C ASN A 263 14.69 -2.46 15.24
N TRP A 264 15.05 -2.23 16.50
CA TRP A 264 14.28 -2.67 17.66
C TRP A 264 12.91 -1.99 17.80
N ILE A 265 12.85 -0.66 17.62
CA ILE A 265 11.58 0.09 17.68
C ILE A 265 10.65 -0.38 16.56
N ARG A 266 11.20 -0.53 15.36
CA ARG A 266 10.48 -1.02 14.20
C ARG A 266 9.93 -2.44 14.42
N ALA A 267 10.75 -3.35 14.93
CA ALA A 267 10.33 -4.70 15.25
C ALA A 267 9.22 -4.71 16.32
N ALA A 268 9.28 -3.84 17.33
CA ALA A 268 8.24 -3.70 18.34
C ALA A 268 6.91 -3.20 17.72
N ILE A 269 6.95 -2.18 16.86
CA ILE A 269 5.76 -1.67 16.16
C ILE A 269 5.11 -2.77 15.31
N PHE A 270 5.92 -3.50 14.52
CA PHE A 270 5.41 -4.64 13.75
C PHE A 270 4.83 -5.73 14.63
N GLY A 271 5.52 -6.09 15.72
CA GLY A 271 5.07 -7.09 16.67
C GLY A 271 3.70 -6.74 17.26
N ILE A 272 3.51 -5.49 17.70
CA ILE A 272 2.24 -5.00 18.24
C ILE A 272 1.14 -5.01 17.18
N PHE A 273 1.44 -4.53 15.97
CA PHE A 273 0.47 -4.49 14.88
C PHE A 273 0.00 -5.90 14.50
N VAL A 274 0.93 -6.83 14.27
CA VAL A 274 0.61 -8.22 13.87
C VAL A 274 -0.12 -8.96 14.99
N SER A 275 0.35 -8.81 16.22
CA SER A 275 -0.28 -9.48 17.37
C SER A 275 -1.69 -8.96 17.62
N SER A 276 -1.93 -7.65 17.44
CA SER A 276 -3.26 -7.08 17.61
C SER A 276 -4.20 -7.50 16.47
N ASP A 277 -3.75 -7.51 15.20
CA ASP A 277 -4.56 -7.93 14.06
C ASP A 277 -4.93 -9.42 14.11
N ILE A 278 -3.96 -10.30 14.40
CA ILE A 278 -4.21 -11.73 14.63
C ILE A 278 -5.11 -11.92 15.86
N GLY A 279 -4.83 -11.21 16.95
CA GLY A 279 -5.60 -11.30 18.19
C GLY A 279 -7.07 -10.93 17.99
N VAL A 280 -7.35 -9.85 17.25
CA VAL A 280 -8.71 -9.45 16.89
C VAL A 280 -9.37 -10.50 16.00
N SER A 281 -8.66 -11.06 15.02
CA SER A 281 -9.18 -12.10 14.13
C SER A 281 -9.57 -13.37 14.88
N VAL A 282 -8.72 -13.81 15.82
CA VAL A 282 -8.97 -14.97 16.70
C VAL A 282 -10.11 -14.68 17.67
N TYR A 283 -10.13 -13.49 18.28
CA TYR A 283 -11.21 -13.09 19.18
C TYR A 283 -12.56 -13.10 18.47
N GLN A 284 -12.63 -12.51 17.28
CA GLN A 284 -13.84 -12.49 16.45
C GLN A 284 -14.28 -13.91 16.03
N ARG A 285 -13.35 -14.83 15.79
CA ARG A 285 -13.65 -16.21 15.40
C ARG A 285 -14.37 -17.01 16.49
N TYR A 286 -13.86 -16.93 17.71
CA TYR A 286 -14.23 -17.82 18.82
C TYR A 286 -15.12 -17.18 19.88
N PHE A 287 -15.00 -15.87 20.10
CA PHE A 287 -15.66 -15.19 21.23
C PHE A 287 -16.74 -14.19 20.79
N SER A 288 -16.77 -13.81 19.51
CA SER A 288 -17.81 -12.91 18.99
C SER A 288 -18.94 -13.69 18.30
N SER A 289 -20.18 -13.34 18.62
CA SER A 289 -21.39 -13.85 17.96
C SER A 289 -21.70 -13.13 16.63
N MET A 290 -20.75 -12.35 16.10
CA MET A 290 -20.91 -11.68 14.81
C MET A 290 -21.02 -12.72 13.69
N PRO A 291 -21.94 -12.53 12.72
CA PRO A 291 -22.10 -13.45 11.60
C PRO A 291 -20.87 -13.46 10.68
N ASN A 292 -20.04 -12.41 10.74
CA ASN A 292 -18.95 -12.20 9.80
C ASN A 292 -17.62 -12.50 10.47
N LYS A 293 -17.04 -13.65 10.15
CA LYS A 293 -15.79 -14.14 10.72
C LYS A 293 -14.67 -13.98 9.71
N VAL A 294 -13.50 -13.53 10.19
CA VAL A 294 -12.27 -13.42 9.38
C VAL A 294 -11.40 -14.64 9.63
N SER A 295 -10.79 -15.19 8.58
CA SER A 295 -9.90 -16.34 8.69
C SER A 295 -8.48 -15.92 9.04
N TYR A 296 -8.03 -16.23 10.26
CA TYR A 296 -6.62 -16.07 10.64
C TYR A 296 -5.70 -17.07 9.90
N ILE A 297 -6.23 -18.20 9.43
CA ILE A 297 -5.47 -19.18 8.62
C ILE A 297 -5.07 -18.56 7.27
N SER A 298 -5.95 -17.76 6.65
CA SER A 298 -5.61 -17.06 5.41
C SER A 298 -4.42 -16.09 5.57
N HIS A 299 -4.30 -15.45 6.74
CA HIS A 299 -3.17 -14.59 7.08
C HIS A 299 -1.87 -15.39 7.14
N ILE A 300 -1.91 -16.58 7.75
CA ILE A 300 -0.76 -17.50 7.84
C ILE A 300 -0.34 -17.95 6.43
N GLY A 301 -1.28 -18.30 5.56
CA GLY A 301 -0.99 -18.72 4.19
C GLY A 301 -0.30 -17.63 3.38
N GLY A 302 -0.78 -16.39 3.51
CA GLY A 302 -0.14 -15.20 2.94
C GLY A 302 1.26 -14.94 3.51
N PHE A 303 1.42 -15.07 4.83
CA PHE A 303 2.71 -14.88 5.51
C PHE A 303 3.76 -15.89 5.05
N VAL A 304 3.40 -17.18 4.97
CA VAL A 304 4.31 -18.24 4.48
C VAL A 304 4.70 -17.98 3.03
N ALA A 305 3.74 -17.59 2.19
CA ALA A 305 4.01 -17.24 0.80
C ALA A 305 5.00 -16.07 0.70
N GLY A 306 4.78 -14.98 1.45
CA GLY A 306 5.66 -13.82 1.40
C GLY A 306 7.05 -14.05 1.97
N LEU A 307 7.22 -14.94 2.96
CA LEU A 307 8.53 -15.34 3.47
C LEU A 307 9.39 -15.97 2.37
N PHE A 308 8.84 -16.93 1.61
CA PHE A 308 9.57 -17.61 0.54
C PHE A 308 9.68 -16.76 -0.73
N LEU A 309 8.57 -16.19 -1.19
CA LEU A 309 8.54 -15.35 -2.38
C LEU A 309 9.31 -14.04 -2.18
N GLY A 310 9.46 -13.56 -0.96
CA GLY A 310 10.32 -12.43 -0.64
C GLY A 310 11.77 -12.69 -1.06
N ILE A 311 12.29 -13.88 -0.75
CA ILE A 311 13.64 -14.31 -1.14
C ILE A 311 13.75 -14.50 -2.67
N VAL A 312 12.69 -15.00 -3.30
CA VAL A 312 12.69 -15.34 -4.74
C VAL A 312 12.51 -14.11 -5.63
N LEU A 313 11.59 -13.21 -5.27
CA LEU A 313 11.12 -12.11 -6.10
C LEU A 313 11.79 -10.78 -5.75
N LEU A 314 12.18 -10.52 -4.50
CA LEU A 314 12.75 -9.20 -4.17
C LEU A 314 14.20 -9.08 -4.65
N ARG A 315 14.55 -7.88 -5.11
CA ARG A 315 15.88 -7.58 -5.64
C ARG A 315 16.88 -7.36 -4.51
N ASN A 316 17.91 -8.20 -4.46
CA ASN A 316 19.09 -7.94 -3.65
C ASN A 316 20.17 -7.23 -4.50
N LEU A 317 20.77 -6.16 -3.97
CA LEU A 317 21.83 -5.41 -4.68
C LEU A 317 23.20 -6.07 -4.57
N ARG A 318 23.50 -6.71 -3.44
CA ARG A 318 24.77 -7.40 -3.21
C ARG A 318 24.55 -8.88 -3.12
N LYS A 319 24.67 -9.55 -4.27
CA LYS A 319 24.49 -10.99 -4.37
C LYS A 319 25.63 -11.74 -3.69
N ARG A 320 25.37 -12.37 -2.54
CA ARG A 320 26.32 -13.30 -1.89
C ARG A 320 26.16 -14.70 -2.47
N ASN A 321 27.21 -15.51 -2.43
CA ASN A 321 27.21 -16.86 -3.01
C ASN A 321 26.17 -17.79 -2.37
N TRP A 322 25.86 -17.62 -1.08
CA TRP A 322 24.85 -18.41 -0.37
C TRP A 322 23.42 -18.10 -0.84
N GLU A 323 23.19 -16.93 -1.45
CA GLU A 323 21.84 -16.51 -1.84
C GLU A 323 21.28 -17.35 -2.98
N ASN A 324 22.13 -17.89 -3.86
CA ASN A 324 21.68 -18.83 -4.88
C ASN A 324 21.07 -20.08 -4.24
N TYR A 325 21.71 -20.62 -3.20
CA TYR A 325 21.20 -21.77 -2.48
C TYR A 325 19.91 -21.43 -1.73
N ALA A 326 19.87 -20.29 -1.04
CA ALA A 326 18.66 -19.82 -0.37
C ALA A 326 17.49 -19.59 -1.35
N TRP A 327 17.78 -19.08 -2.54
CA TRP A 327 16.78 -18.87 -3.60
C TRP A 327 16.17 -20.18 -4.07
N TRP A 328 17.00 -21.18 -4.41
CA TRP A 328 16.50 -22.50 -4.85
C TRP A 328 15.77 -23.24 -3.73
N THR A 329 16.27 -23.15 -2.49
CA THR A 329 15.60 -23.72 -1.32
C THR A 329 14.24 -23.07 -1.09
N ALA A 330 14.17 -21.73 -1.11
CA ALA A 330 12.91 -21.00 -0.94
C ALA A 330 11.90 -21.32 -2.04
N LEU A 331 12.34 -21.39 -3.32
CA LEU A 331 11.48 -21.76 -4.43
C LEU A 331 10.96 -23.19 -4.28
N THR A 332 11.83 -24.14 -3.92
CA THR A 332 11.46 -25.55 -3.72
C THR A 332 10.45 -25.69 -2.58
N LEU A 333 10.71 -25.06 -1.43
CA LEU A 333 9.80 -25.09 -0.28
C LEU A 333 8.46 -24.43 -0.60
N PHE A 334 8.46 -23.31 -1.33
CA PHE A 334 7.23 -22.67 -1.79
C PHE A 334 6.43 -23.58 -2.72
N SER A 335 7.07 -24.20 -3.71
CA SER A 335 6.43 -25.15 -4.62
C SER A 335 5.85 -26.35 -3.87
N LEU A 336 6.59 -26.91 -2.91
CA LEU A 336 6.09 -28.00 -2.05
C LEU A 336 4.88 -27.57 -1.21
N PHE A 337 4.90 -26.36 -0.64
CA PHE A 337 3.78 -25.79 0.11
C PHE A 337 2.52 -25.64 -0.76
N VAL A 338 2.66 -25.11 -1.97
CA VAL A 338 1.54 -24.98 -2.91
C VAL A 338 1.01 -26.35 -3.35
N CYS A 339 1.90 -27.25 -3.78
CA CYS A 339 1.52 -28.58 -4.24
C CYS A 339 0.83 -29.39 -3.13
N SER A 340 1.37 -29.39 -1.91
CA SER A 340 0.76 -30.09 -0.77
C SER A 340 -0.60 -29.50 -0.40
N SER A 341 -0.77 -28.18 -0.45
CA SER A 341 -2.06 -27.52 -0.19
C SER A 341 -3.12 -27.87 -1.24
N ILE A 342 -2.72 -27.93 -2.52
CA ILE A 342 -3.60 -28.34 -3.62
C ILE A 342 -4.00 -29.82 -3.45
N ILE A 343 -3.02 -30.70 -3.22
CA ILE A 343 -3.26 -32.14 -3.01
C ILE A 343 -4.20 -32.36 -1.81
N ALA A 344 -3.97 -31.68 -0.69
CA ALA A 344 -4.85 -31.76 0.48
C ALA A 344 -6.26 -31.23 0.19
N THR A 345 -6.39 -30.21 -0.66
CA THR A 345 -7.68 -29.67 -1.08
C THR A 345 -8.48 -30.69 -1.90
N ILE A 346 -7.83 -31.31 -2.90
CA ILE A 346 -8.41 -32.35 -3.76
C ILE A 346 -8.72 -33.62 -2.96
N PHE A 347 -7.84 -34.04 -2.05
CA PHE A 347 -8.04 -35.25 -1.26
C PHE A 347 -9.31 -35.15 -0.39
N GLN A 348 -9.50 -34.02 0.28
CA GLN A 348 -10.70 -33.78 1.09
C GLN A 348 -12.01 -33.74 0.25
N GLU A 349 -11.91 -33.47 -1.05
CA GLU A 349 -13.06 -33.58 -1.96
C GLU A 349 -13.37 -35.02 -2.32
N LEU A 350 -12.34 -35.83 -2.60
CA LEU A 350 -12.48 -37.26 -2.85
C LEU A 350 -13.09 -38.02 -1.67
N THR A 351 -12.79 -37.60 -0.43
CA THR A 351 -13.37 -38.19 0.79
C THR A 351 -14.80 -37.72 1.09
N LYS A 352 -15.39 -36.84 0.27
CA LYS A 352 -16.71 -36.22 0.49
C LYS A 352 -16.85 -35.53 1.85
N GLU A 353 -15.75 -35.01 2.40
CA GLU A 353 -15.76 -34.16 3.58
C GLU A 353 -16.30 -32.78 3.19
N LEU A 354 -17.63 -32.68 3.13
CA LEU A 354 -18.31 -31.40 2.90
C LEU A 354 -18.12 -30.49 4.12
N PRO A 355 -17.76 -29.22 3.92
CA PRO A 355 -17.73 -28.25 5.01
C PRO A 355 -19.10 -28.18 5.69
N TYR A 356 -19.12 -28.00 7.01
CA TYR A 356 -20.37 -27.93 7.77
C TYR A 356 -21.28 -26.80 7.26
N ILE A 357 -20.69 -25.69 6.82
CA ILE A 357 -21.43 -24.56 6.26
C ILE A 357 -22.22 -24.94 4.98
N CYS A 358 -21.78 -25.96 4.25
CA CYS A 358 -22.42 -26.44 3.02
C CYS A 358 -23.52 -27.48 3.27
N THR A 359 -23.66 -27.99 4.49
CA THR A 359 -24.71 -28.96 4.85
C THR A 359 -25.90 -28.30 5.57
N VAL A 360 -25.71 -27.07 6.07
CA VAL A 360 -26.69 -26.32 6.88
C VAL A 360 -27.32 -25.14 6.12
N THR A 361 -26.78 -24.77 4.96
CA THR A 361 -27.34 -23.75 4.05
C THR A 361 -28.02 -24.39 2.86
#